data_AF-A0A7U3Y591-F1
#
_entry.id   AF-A0A7U3Y591-F1
#
_cell.length_a   1.000
_cell.length_b   1.000
_cell.length_c   1.000
_cell.angle_alpha   90.00
_cell.angle_beta   90.00
_cell.angle_gamma   90.00
#
_symmetry.space_group_name_H-M   'P 1'
#
loop_
_entity.id
_entity.type
_entity.pdbx_description
1 polymer ?
#
loop_
_entity_poly.entity_id
_entity_poly.type
_entity_poly.pdbx_seq_one_letter_code
_entity_poly.pdbx_strand_id
1 'polypeptide(L)'
;MYEKDSFVPLAQAVYAEEIELHQTPDWADKPYSLQRDPLWRVTKTAKDFKDFWFYHCDHLGTPQEMTDHTGVVIWKAQYKAWGECKVEQAKSDFFENSEIISNNIRFQGQYFDGETGLHYNRYCYYSPYVGRFISKDPIGLLGGSNIYAYAPNPVGWVDQLGLAKTPTRTLQKNWKNYVGCKHTNLDIHHGFPEEYAERFKNIAGIDVNNPQYYYNLPKEKHTKSPGIHTNSSRTGQNWNKTWGGILNQVEAMNLSQAESKEILEQRLRALARKERIGKHNATAVKGANFCQLQ
;
A
#
# COMPACT_ATOMS: atom_id res chain seq x y z
N MET A 1 -0.32 3.47 18.18
CA MET A 1 0.20 2.16 17.73
C MET A 1 -0.65 1.66 16.58
N TYR A 2 -0.01 1.08 15.57
CA TYR A 2 -0.67 0.56 14.37
C TYR A 2 -0.27 -0.89 14.15
N GLU A 3 -1.09 -1.63 13.43
CA GLU A 3 -0.71 -2.94 12.90
C GLU A 3 0.54 -2.80 12.04
N LYS A 4 1.44 -3.78 12.12
CA LYS A 4 2.69 -3.78 11.38
C LYS A 4 2.39 -3.61 9.88
N ASP A 5 3.05 -2.63 9.27
CA ASP A 5 2.99 -2.37 7.83
C ASP A 5 1.59 -1.98 7.29
N SER A 6 0.77 -1.43 8.17
CA SER A 6 -0.64 -1.09 7.93
C SER A 6 -0.96 0.26 8.58
N PHE A 7 -2.08 0.88 8.17
CA PHE A 7 -2.61 2.08 8.83
C PHE A 7 -3.81 1.74 9.74
N VAL A 8 -4.05 0.47 10.04
CA VAL A 8 -5.05 0.07 11.04
C VAL A 8 -4.54 0.44 12.44
N PRO A 9 -5.21 1.35 13.16
CA PRO A 9 -4.81 1.68 14.52
C PRO A 9 -5.16 0.54 15.47
N LEU A 10 -4.30 0.28 16.44
CA LEU A 10 -4.49 -0.75 17.46
C LEU A 10 -4.74 -0.13 18.84
N ALA A 11 -3.96 0.88 19.19
CA ALA A 11 -4.08 1.56 20.48
C ALA A 11 -3.44 2.95 20.43
N GLN A 12 -3.84 3.82 21.36
CA GLN A 12 -3.18 5.10 21.59
C GLN A 12 -2.95 5.37 23.07
N ALA A 13 -1.80 5.96 23.36
CA ALA A 13 -1.52 6.54 24.65
C ALA A 13 -2.08 7.97 24.68
N VAL A 14 -2.68 8.34 25.81
CA VAL A 14 -3.23 9.66 26.07
C VAL A 14 -2.32 10.36 27.04
N TYR A 15 -1.86 11.56 26.68
CA TYR A 15 -0.96 12.35 27.50
C TYR A 15 -1.75 13.46 28.19
N ALA A 16 -1.40 13.78 29.44
CA ALA A 16 -2.03 14.88 30.18
C ALA A 16 -1.51 16.26 29.73
N GLU A 17 -0.36 16.29 29.05
CA GLU A 17 0.30 17.49 28.59
C GLU A 17 0.50 17.44 27.07
N GLU A 18 0.64 18.61 26.45
CA GLU A 18 1.01 18.71 25.05
C GLU A 18 2.39 18.07 24.79
N ILE A 19 2.48 17.41 23.64
CA ILE A 19 3.75 16.88 23.15
C ILE A 19 4.50 18.03 22.49
N GLU A 20 5.56 18.51 23.15
CA GLU A 20 6.46 19.50 22.54
C GLU A 20 7.10 18.94 21.28
N LEU A 21 6.70 19.49 20.14
CA LEU A 21 7.30 19.19 18.84
C LEU A 21 8.67 19.87 18.71
N HIS A 22 9.60 19.20 18.04
CA HIS A 22 10.87 19.82 17.69
C HIS A 22 10.64 20.92 16.65
N GLN A 23 11.25 22.09 16.86
CA GLN A 23 11.30 23.10 15.81
C GLN A 23 12.09 22.56 14.62
N THR A 24 11.52 22.72 13.42
CA THR A 24 12.20 22.36 12.18
C THR A 24 13.23 23.45 11.88
N PRO A 25 14.54 23.14 11.87
CA PRO A 25 15.56 24.15 11.59
C PRO A 25 15.50 24.54 10.11
N ASP A 26 15.65 25.83 9.84
CA ASP A 26 15.82 26.33 8.47
C ASP A 26 17.29 26.18 8.02
N TRP A 27 17.49 25.49 6.90
CA TRP A 27 18.79 25.25 6.27
C TRP A 27 18.92 25.97 4.92
N ALA A 28 17.99 26.86 4.55
CA ALA A 28 18.00 27.54 3.25
C ALA A 28 19.34 28.27 2.98
N ASP A 29 19.93 28.86 4.02
CA ASP A 29 21.14 29.67 3.89
C ASP A 29 22.45 28.92 4.22
N LYS A 30 22.38 27.65 4.65
CA LYS A 30 23.56 26.92 5.15
C LYS A 30 23.52 25.44 4.78
N PRO A 31 24.66 24.83 4.41
CA PRO A 31 24.70 23.39 4.19
C PRO A 31 24.32 22.64 5.46
N TYR A 32 23.49 21.61 5.28
CA TYR A 32 23.09 20.71 6.35
C TYR A 32 24.32 20.17 7.09
N SER A 33 24.25 20.20 8.43
CA SER A 33 25.28 19.63 9.29
C SER A 33 24.62 18.78 10.36
N LEU A 34 24.96 17.49 10.37
CA LEU A 34 24.48 16.53 11.37
C LEU A 34 24.83 16.98 12.79
N GLN A 35 25.99 17.62 12.97
CA GLN A 35 26.31 18.17 14.29
C GLN A 35 25.43 19.36 14.66
N ARG A 36 24.79 20.08 13.75
CA ARG A 36 23.97 21.26 14.08
C ARG A 36 22.48 20.97 14.12
N ASP A 37 22.07 19.79 13.69
CA ASP A 37 20.68 19.38 13.69
C ASP A 37 20.24 18.98 15.12
N PRO A 38 19.24 19.69 15.70
CA PRO A 38 18.72 19.41 17.05
C PRO A 38 18.23 17.98 17.23
N LEU A 39 17.75 17.32 16.17
CA LEU A 39 17.27 15.93 16.24
C LEU A 39 18.37 14.94 16.67
N TRP A 40 19.64 15.26 16.39
CA TRP A 40 20.78 14.42 16.76
C TRP A 40 21.41 14.78 18.11
N ARG A 41 20.96 15.88 18.73
CA ARG A 41 21.48 16.37 20.01
C ARG A 41 20.50 16.19 21.17
N VAL A 42 19.20 16.18 20.88
CA VAL A 42 18.18 16.09 21.91
C VAL A 42 17.83 14.63 22.17
N THR A 43 18.22 14.13 23.33
CA THR A 43 17.66 12.90 23.88
C THR A 43 16.32 13.23 24.53
N LYS A 44 15.21 12.91 23.85
CA LYS A 44 13.87 13.01 24.45
C LYS A 44 13.72 11.95 25.53
N THR A 45 13.41 12.36 26.76
CA THR A 45 13.01 11.45 27.83
C THR A 45 11.59 10.97 27.56
N ALA A 46 11.32 9.69 27.78
CA ALA A 46 9.95 9.16 27.69
C ALA A 46 9.07 9.87 28.73
N LYS A 47 7.97 10.48 28.28
CA LYS A 47 6.91 10.98 29.16
C LYS A 47 5.95 9.85 29.48
N ASP A 48 5.50 9.79 30.73
CA ASP A 48 4.41 8.91 31.12
C ASP A 48 3.10 9.34 30.45
N PHE A 49 2.24 8.36 30.18
CA PHE A 49 0.90 8.59 29.64
C PHE A 49 -0.15 8.50 30.75
N LYS A 50 -1.19 9.32 30.65
CA LYS A 50 -2.33 9.36 31.57
C LYS A 50 -3.24 8.15 31.40
N ASP A 51 -3.48 7.76 30.15
CA ASP A 51 -4.40 6.67 29.83
C ASP A 51 -3.97 5.95 28.55
N PHE A 52 -4.59 4.80 28.30
CA PHE A 52 -4.30 3.95 27.16
C PHE A 52 -5.59 3.36 26.60
N TRP A 53 -5.86 3.65 25.33
CA TRP A 53 -7.11 3.29 24.68
C TRP A 53 -6.86 2.33 23.52
N PHE A 54 -7.76 1.36 23.35
CA PHE A 54 -7.69 0.33 22.33
C PHE A 54 -8.70 0.61 21.22
N TYR A 55 -8.27 0.46 19.97
CA TYR A 55 -9.11 0.64 18.80
C TYR A 55 -9.73 -0.69 18.36
N HIS A 56 -11.04 -0.66 18.08
CA HIS A 56 -11.78 -1.75 17.47
C HIS A 56 -12.20 -1.33 16.07
N CYS A 57 -11.60 -1.95 15.07
CA CYS A 57 -11.79 -1.57 13.68
C CYS A 57 -12.68 -2.57 12.92
N ASP A 58 -13.30 -2.12 11.84
CA ASP A 58 -13.97 -2.99 10.89
C ASP A 58 -12.99 -3.77 9.99
N HIS A 59 -13.51 -4.54 9.02
CA HIS A 59 -12.70 -5.32 8.09
C HIS A 59 -11.81 -4.48 7.14
N LEU A 60 -12.05 -3.18 7.05
CA LEU A 60 -11.23 -2.23 6.30
C LEU A 60 -10.21 -1.52 7.18
N GLY A 61 -10.23 -1.74 8.49
CA GLY A 61 -9.35 -1.02 9.42
C GLY A 61 -9.88 0.36 9.84
N THR A 62 -11.16 0.63 9.61
CA THR A 62 -11.81 1.88 10.05
C THR A 62 -12.17 1.76 11.53
N PRO A 63 -11.75 2.71 12.39
CA PRO A 63 -12.16 2.73 13.80
C PRO A 63 -13.67 2.80 13.97
N GLN A 64 -14.28 1.79 14.60
CA GLN A 64 -15.71 1.77 14.94
C GLN A 64 -15.93 2.07 16.42
N GLU A 65 -15.07 1.55 17.29
CA GLU A 65 -15.16 1.73 18.74
C GLU A 65 -13.78 1.90 19.35
N MET A 66 -13.72 2.53 20.52
CA MET A 66 -12.54 2.54 21.39
C MET A 66 -12.92 2.16 22.80
N THR A 67 -12.05 1.40 23.45
CA THR A 67 -12.22 1.00 24.85
C THR A 67 -11.03 1.46 25.69
N ASP A 68 -11.29 1.75 26.96
CA ASP A 68 -10.23 1.93 27.96
C ASP A 68 -9.58 0.59 28.35
N HIS A 69 -8.62 0.66 29.27
CA HIS A 69 -7.91 -0.50 29.82
C HIS A 69 -8.80 -1.47 30.63
N THR A 70 -10.01 -1.04 31.02
CA THR A 70 -11.01 -1.89 31.70
C THR A 70 -11.97 -2.57 30.71
N GLY A 71 -11.89 -2.23 29.42
CA GLY A 71 -12.76 -2.75 28.37
C GLY A 71 -14.07 -1.97 28.22
N VAL A 72 -14.24 -0.84 28.90
CA VAL A 72 -15.43 0.02 28.76
C VAL A 72 -15.32 0.81 27.47
N VAL A 73 -16.39 0.85 26.67
CA VAL A 73 -16.46 1.66 25.46
C VAL A 73 -16.49 3.14 25.83
N ILE A 74 -15.48 3.88 25.38
CA ILE A 74 -15.31 5.31 25.64
C ILE A 74 -15.60 6.17 24.41
N TRP A 75 -15.60 5.56 23.23
CA TRP A 75 -15.91 6.22 21.98
C TRP A 75 -16.48 5.21 20.99
N LYS A 76 -17.45 5.62 20.19
CA LYS A 76 -18.07 4.82 19.13
C LYS A 76 -18.50 5.71 17.99
N ALA A 77 -18.33 5.23 16.77
CA ALA A 77 -18.85 5.88 15.57
C ALA A 77 -19.62 4.91 14.67
N GLN A 78 -20.50 5.48 13.85
CA GLN A 78 -21.12 4.79 12.73
C GLN A 78 -20.87 5.56 11.45
N TYR A 79 -20.44 4.86 10.41
CA TYR A 79 -20.09 5.47 9.12
C TYR A 79 -21.06 5.05 8.02
N LYS A 80 -21.27 5.94 7.06
CA LYS A 80 -21.86 5.59 5.76
C LYS A 80 -20.82 4.88 4.89
N ALA A 81 -21.27 4.29 3.78
CA ALA A 81 -20.42 3.52 2.86
C ALA A 81 -19.18 4.28 2.34
N TRP A 82 -19.24 5.62 2.27
CA TRP A 82 -18.16 6.48 1.79
C TRP A 82 -17.37 7.14 2.92
N GLY A 83 -17.52 6.68 4.17
CA GLY A 83 -16.71 7.13 5.30
C GLY A 83 -17.24 8.37 6.01
N GLU A 84 -18.41 8.90 5.63
CA GLU A 84 -19.08 9.98 6.38
C GLU A 84 -19.50 9.46 7.75
N CYS A 85 -19.00 10.08 8.82
CA CYS A 85 -19.41 9.77 10.19
C CYS A 85 -20.84 10.28 10.41
N LYS A 86 -21.79 9.35 10.62
CA LYS A 86 -23.22 9.67 10.83
C LYS A 86 -23.52 9.91 12.30
N VAL A 87 -22.90 9.15 13.18
CA VAL A 87 -23.12 9.19 14.63
C VAL A 87 -21.75 9.01 15.27
N GLU A 88 -21.39 9.94 16.15
CA GLU A 88 -20.24 9.84 17.02
C GLU A 88 -20.73 9.96 18.46
N GLN A 89 -20.44 8.95 19.28
CA GLN A 89 -20.79 8.89 20.69
C GLN A 89 -19.50 8.76 21.47
N ALA A 90 -19.13 9.84 22.13
CA ALA A 90 -18.08 9.84 23.13
C ALA A 90 -18.72 9.62 24.50
N LYS A 91 -18.03 8.92 25.39
CA LYS A 91 -18.32 8.99 26.82
C LYS A 91 -17.96 10.40 27.27
N SER A 92 -18.91 11.33 27.18
CA SER A 92 -18.86 12.57 27.94
C SER A 92 -19.20 12.18 29.37
N ASP A 93 -18.23 12.19 30.28
CA ASP A 93 -18.59 12.10 31.68
C ASP A 93 -19.55 13.26 31.97
N PHE A 94 -20.66 12.89 32.60
CA PHE A 94 -21.82 13.67 32.98
C PHE A 94 -21.48 14.71 34.07
N PHE A 95 -20.24 15.20 34.12
CA PHE A 95 -19.69 16.14 35.08
C PHE A 95 -18.83 17.17 34.33
N GLU A 96 -19.13 18.45 34.57
CA GLU A 96 -18.36 19.60 34.12
C GLU A 96 -16.85 19.30 34.25
N ASN A 97 -16.11 19.34 33.14
CA ASN A 97 -14.63 19.23 33.01
C ASN A 97 -14.02 17.93 32.45
N SER A 98 -14.77 17.01 31.83
CA SER A 98 -14.15 15.93 31.04
C SER A 98 -13.88 16.39 29.60
N GLU A 99 -12.65 16.17 29.11
CA GLU A 99 -12.29 16.42 27.70
C GLU A 99 -13.19 15.57 26.79
N ILE A 100 -13.79 16.21 25.77
CA ILE A 100 -14.58 15.50 24.77
C ILE A 100 -13.66 14.50 24.06
N ILE A 101 -13.87 13.20 24.31
CA ILE A 101 -13.12 12.13 23.65
C ILE A 101 -13.52 12.11 22.18
N SER A 102 -12.67 12.68 21.31
CA SER A 102 -12.86 12.65 19.86
C SER A 102 -11.82 11.77 19.19
N ASN A 103 -12.19 11.13 18.09
CA ASN A 103 -11.24 10.41 17.24
C ASN A 103 -11.35 10.92 15.80
N ASN A 104 -10.23 11.38 15.25
CA ASN A 104 -10.14 11.92 13.90
C ASN A 104 -9.65 10.89 12.86
N ILE A 105 -9.27 9.69 13.25
CA ILE A 105 -8.87 8.66 12.30
C ILE A 105 -10.11 8.18 11.52
N ARG A 106 -9.98 8.04 10.20
CA ARG A 106 -11.05 7.60 9.29
C ARG A 106 -10.62 6.32 8.58
N PHE A 107 -10.93 6.15 7.29
CA PHE A 107 -10.37 5.03 6.51
C PHE A 107 -8.84 5.03 6.58
N GLN A 108 -8.21 3.89 6.29
CA GLN A 108 -6.76 3.77 6.40
C GLN A 108 -6.02 4.87 5.63
N GLY A 109 -5.15 5.61 6.34
CA GLY A 109 -4.40 6.74 5.79
C GLY A 109 -5.13 8.09 5.84
N GLN A 110 -6.40 8.12 6.28
CA GLN A 110 -7.21 9.33 6.33
C GLN A 110 -7.30 9.91 7.76
N TYR A 111 -7.21 11.24 7.82
CA TYR A 111 -7.44 12.03 9.03
C TYR A 111 -8.56 13.03 8.78
N PHE A 112 -9.52 13.11 9.69
CA PHE A 112 -10.62 14.07 9.62
C PHE A 112 -10.11 15.47 9.94
N ASP A 113 -10.34 16.38 8.99
CA ASP A 113 -10.11 17.80 9.16
C ASP A 113 -11.44 18.47 9.53
N GLY A 114 -11.54 18.91 10.79
CA GLY A 114 -12.75 19.53 11.32
C GLY A 114 -13.06 20.90 10.73
N GLU A 115 -12.07 21.63 10.20
CA GLU A 115 -12.28 22.96 9.62
C GLU A 115 -12.99 22.86 8.27
N THR A 116 -12.61 21.87 7.47
CA THR A 116 -13.16 21.68 6.12
C THR A 116 -14.27 20.62 6.05
N GLY A 117 -14.35 19.74 7.05
CA GLY A 117 -15.21 18.56 7.03
C GLY A 117 -14.75 17.49 6.03
N LEU A 118 -13.54 17.61 5.49
CA LEU A 118 -12.94 16.67 4.56
C LEU A 118 -11.98 15.73 5.28
N HIS A 119 -11.58 14.67 4.59
CA HIS A 119 -10.59 13.74 5.10
C HIS A 119 -9.26 13.99 4.39
N TYR A 120 -8.26 14.45 5.13
CA TYR A 120 -6.91 14.57 4.64
C TYR A 120 -6.31 13.18 4.41
N ASN A 121 -5.92 12.91 3.17
CA ASN A 121 -5.26 11.68 2.74
C ASN A 121 -3.91 12.04 2.10
N ARG A 122 -2.97 12.50 2.92
CA ARG A 122 -1.57 12.88 2.63
C ARG A 122 -1.33 13.82 1.44
N TYR A 123 -1.69 13.41 0.23
CA TYR A 123 -1.52 14.18 -1.00
C TYR A 123 -2.82 14.77 -1.53
N CYS A 124 -3.97 14.36 -0.99
CA CYS A 124 -5.30 14.82 -1.43
C CYS A 124 -6.26 14.99 -0.26
N TYR A 125 -7.32 15.76 -0.47
CA TYR A 125 -8.47 15.80 0.41
C TYR A 125 -9.61 14.99 -0.19
N TYR A 126 -10.19 14.11 0.62
CA TYR A 126 -11.31 13.26 0.27
C TYR A 126 -12.62 13.82 0.84
N SER A 127 -13.65 13.92 0.01
CA SER A 127 -15.00 14.28 0.44
C SER A 127 -15.80 13.02 0.76
N PRO A 128 -16.11 12.75 2.04
CA PRO A 128 -16.93 11.60 2.41
C PRO A 128 -18.39 11.74 1.97
N TYR A 129 -18.88 12.97 1.77
CA TYR A 129 -20.22 13.26 1.29
C TYR A 129 -20.44 12.82 -0.15
N VAL A 130 -19.42 13.00 -1.00
CA VAL A 130 -19.50 12.71 -2.44
C VAL A 130 -18.78 11.40 -2.80
N GLY A 131 -17.92 10.89 -1.92
CA GLY A 131 -17.19 9.64 -2.12
C GLY A 131 -15.98 9.76 -3.06
N ARG A 132 -15.33 10.92 -3.12
CA ARG A 132 -14.23 11.19 -4.06
C ARG A 132 -13.22 12.22 -3.53
N PHE A 133 -12.04 12.28 -4.13
CA PHE A 133 -11.10 13.37 -3.90
C PHE A 133 -11.64 14.69 -4.48
N ILE A 134 -11.39 15.80 -3.78
CA ILE A 134 -11.78 17.15 -4.23
C ILE A 134 -10.73 17.79 -5.14
N SER A 135 -9.50 17.33 -5.06
CA SER A 135 -8.39 17.68 -5.95
C SER A 135 -8.17 16.57 -6.97
N LYS A 136 -7.63 16.94 -8.13
CA LYS A 136 -7.13 15.95 -9.09
C LYS A 136 -6.01 15.15 -8.44
N ASP A 137 -5.96 13.86 -8.71
CA ASP A 137 -4.86 12.99 -8.32
C ASP A 137 -3.53 13.62 -8.81
N PRO A 138 -2.53 13.82 -7.92
CA PRO A 138 -1.21 14.32 -8.28
C PRO A 138 -0.48 13.48 -9.32
N ILE A 139 -0.84 12.20 -9.48
CA ILE A 139 -0.34 11.34 -10.57
C ILE A 139 -1.24 11.36 -11.82
N GLY A 140 -2.33 12.14 -11.81
CA GLY A 140 -3.20 12.38 -12.95
C GLY A 140 -3.90 11.10 -13.45
N LEU A 141 -3.95 10.92 -14.77
CA LEU A 141 -4.56 9.74 -15.38
C LEU A 141 -3.85 8.42 -15.02
N LEU A 142 -2.67 8.49 -14.39
CA LEU A 142 -1.96 7.31 -13.89
C LEU A 142 -2.68 6.64 -12.71
N GLY A 143 -3.53 7.36 -11.98
CA GLY A 143 -4.40 6.82 -10.92
C GLY A 143 -5.70 6.18 -11.45
N GLY A 144 -5.92 6.22 -12.76
CA GLY A 144 -7.13 5.76 -13.44
C GLY A 144 -7.76 6.84 -14.29
N SER A 145 -8.74 6.46 -15.13
CA SER A 145 -9.45 7.41 -15.99
C SER A 145 -10.27 8.44 -15.20
N ASN A 146 -10.64 8.12 -13.96
CA ASN A 146 -11.28 9.05 -13.04
C ASN A 146 -10.24 9.60 -12.05
N ILE A 147 -9.67 10.76 -12.39
CA ILE A 147 -8.64 11.47 -11.61
C ILE A 147 -9.13 12.03 -10.27
N TYR A 148 -10.40 11.81 -9.91
CA TYR A 148 -10.96 12.17 -8.61
C TYR A 148 -11.34 10.93 -7.77
N ALA A 149 -11.17 9.72 -8.30
CA ALA A 149 -11.62 8.51 -7.61
C ALA A 149 -10.76 8.21 -6.37
N TYR A 150 -11.40 7.84 -5.26
CA TYR A 150 -10.74 7.38 -4.04
C TYR A 150 -10.36 5.90 -4.11
N ALA A 151 -11.32 5.03 -4.46
CA ALA A 151 -11.09 3.62 -4.74
C ALA A 151 -12.22 3.11 -5.63
N PRO A 152 -12.01 2.06 -6.45
CA PRO A 152 -13.07 1.47 -7.26
C PRO A 152 -14.26 0.94 -6.44
N ASN A 153 -14.02 0.52 -5.19
CA ASN A 153 -15.07 0.13 -4.24
C ASN A 153 -14.60 0.38 -2.79
N PRO A 154 -15.12 1.38 -2.08
CA PRO A 154 -14.68 1.77 -0.73
C PRO A 154 -15.05 0.74 0.34
N VAL A 155 -15.98 -0.18 0.06
CA VAL A 155 -16.44 -1.21 1.02
C VAL A 155 -15.49 -2.42 1.03
N GLY A 156 -14.63 -2.56 0.01
CA GLY A 156 -13.70 -3.68 -0.11
C GLY A 156 -12.26 -3.29 -0.51
N TRP A 157 -11.99 -2.00 -0.71
CA TRP A 157 -10.72 -1.44 -1.17
C TRP A 157 -10.44 -0.15 -0.43
N VAL A 158 -9.18 0.04 -0.02
CA VAL A 158 -8.70 1.26 0.61
C VAL A 158 -7.47 1.74 -0.13
N ASP A 159 -7.42 3.03 -0.51
CA ASP A 159 -6.24 3.66 -1.09
C ASP A 159 -5.48 4.43 0.00
N GLN A 160 -4.59 3.71 0.67
CA GLN A 160 -3.77 4.20 1.80
C GLN A 160 -2.80 5.33 1.41
N LEU A 161 -2.50 5.51 0.12
CA LEU A 161 -1.53 6.50 -0.37
C LEU A 161 -2.12 7.50 -1.37
N GLY A 162 -3.35 7.28 -1.86
CA GLY A 162 -3.96 8.08 -2.92
C GLY A 162 -3.36 7.84 -4.30
N LEU A 163 -2.81 6.64 -4.54
CA LEU A 163 -2.04 6.30 -5.74
C LEU A 163 -2.40 4.87 -6.18
N ALA A 164 -3.35 4.71 -7.11
CA ALA A 164 -3.82 3.39 -7.51
C ALA A 164 -2.69 2.49 -8.09
N LYS A 165 -2.55 1.26 -7.54
CA LYS A 165 -1.55 0.22 -7.89
C LYS A 165 -2.24 -1.04 -8.43
N THR A 166 -1.55 -1.80 -9.31
CA THR A 166 -1.95 -3.18 -9.67
C THR A 166 -1.98 -4.06 -8.40
N PRO A 167 -3.05 -4.81 -8.11
CA PRO A 167 -3.23 -5.39 -6.79
C PRO A 167 -2.46 -6.71 -6.64
N THR A 168 -1.52 -6.76 -5.69
CA THR A 168 -0.92 -8.00 -5.17
C THR A 168 -1.98 -9.08 -4.88
N ARG A 169 -3.19 -8.66 -4.47
CA ARG A 169 -4.36 -9.52 -4.26
C ARG A 169 -4.80 -10.29 -5.52
N THR A 170 -4.74 -9.67 -6.70
CA THR A 170 -5.08 -10.32 -7.98
C THR A 170 -4.07 -11.42 -8.30
N LEU A 171 -2.78 -11.16 -8.10
CA LEU A 171 -1.74 -12.16 -8.30
C LEU A 171 -1.86 -13.31 -7.31
N GLN A 172 -2.20 -13.01 -6.06
CA GLN A 172 -2.45 -14.03 -5.03
C GLN A 172 -3.64 -14.93 -5.39
N LYS A 173 -4.70 -14.33 -5.95
CA LYS A 173 -5.86 -15.07 -6.45
C LYS A 173 -5.49 -15.96 -7.64
N ASN A 174 -4.76 -15.42 -8.62
CA ASN A 174 -4.33 -16.18 -9.80
C ASN A 174 -3.43 -17.35 -9.40
N TRP A 175 -2.50 -17.12 -8.46
CA TRP A 175 -1.67 -18.18 -7.89
C TRP A 175 -2.52 -19.27 -7.24
N LYS A 176 -3.43 -18.89 -6.32
CA LYS A 176 -4.29 -19.86 -5.62
C LYS A 176 -5.11 -20.69 -6.61
N ASN A 177 -5.65 -20.07 -7.65
CA ASN A 177 -6.42 -20.77 -8.68
C ASN A 177 -5.56 -21.75 -9.51
N TYR A 178 -4.30 -21.43 -9.75
CA TYR A 178 -3.40 -22.26 -10.55
C TYR A 178 -2.79 -23.42 -9.76
N VAL A 179 -2.36 -23.14 -8.52
CA VAL A 179 -1.59 -24.06 -7.66
C VAL A 179 -2.47 -24.82 -6.67
N GLY A 180 -3.58 -24.23 -6.21
CA GLY A 180 -4.52 -24.84 -5.26
C GLY A 180 -4.41 -24.32 -3.81
N CYS A 181 -3.33 -23.62 -3.45
CA CYS A 181 -3.16 -23.00 -2.13
C CYS A 181 -2.58 -21.59 -2.20
N LYS A 182 -2.62 -20.86 -1.08
CA LYS A 182 -2.10 -19.48 -1.00
C LYS A 182 -0.58 -19.46 -1.20
N HIS A 183 -0.06 -18.40 -1.79
CA HIS A 183 1.38 -18.21 -1.92
C HIS A 183 2.00 -17.88 -0.55
N THR A 184 3.22 -18.37 -0.27
CA THR A 184 3.91 -18.17 1.01
C THR A 184 4.44 -16.76 1.22
N ASN A 185 4.83 -16.09 0.14
CA ASN A 185 5.15 -14.65 0.12
C ASN A 185 3.92 -13.84 -0.29
N LEU A 186 3.58 -12.80 0.47
CA LEU A 186 2.49 -11.89 0.14
C LEU A 186 2.84 -11.00 -1.06
N ASP A 187 4.10 -10.61 -1.24
CA ASP A 187 4.58 -9.72 -2.31
C ASP A 187 5.08 -10.48 -3.54
N ILE A 188 4.14 -11.07 -4.28
CA ILE A 188 4.40 -11.68 -5.59
C ILE A 188 4.19 -10.67 -6.73
N HIS A 189 5.00 -10.80 -7.78
CA HIS A 189 5.00 -9.87 -8.92
C HIS A 189 5.10 -10.62 -10.26
N HIS A 190 4.58 -10.03 -11.34
CA HIS A 190 4.83 -10.50 -12.70
C HIS A 190 6.32 -10.40 -13.04
N GLY A 191 6.88 -11.45 -13.63
CA GLY A 191 8.22 -11.40 -14.20
C GLY A 191 8.26 -10.61 -15.52
N PHE A 192 7.20 -10.73 -16.33
CA PHE A 192 7.03 -9.95 -17.56
C PHE A 192 6.16 -8.71 -17.30
N PRO A 193 6.50 -7.53 -17.85
CA PRO A 193 5.69 -6.32 -17.69
C PRO A 193 4.28 -6.47 -18.26
N GLU A 194 3.28 -6.12 -17.45
CA GLU A 194 1.87 -6.08 -17.86
C GLU A 194 1.62 -5.08 -18.99
N GLU A 195 2.40 -4.00 -19.07
CA GLU A 195 2.33 -3.00 -20.16
C GLU A 195 2.44 -3.64 -21.56
N TYR A 196 3.16 -4.76 -21.67
CA TYR A 196 3.37 -5.47 -22.93
C TYR A 196 2.66 -6.83 -22.99
N ALA A 197 1.64 -7.06 -22.15
CA ALA A 197 0.95 -8.35 -22.06
C ALA A 197 0.50 -8.88 -23.43
N GLU A 198 -0.15 -8.03 -24.24
CA GLU A 198 -0.59 -8.41 -25.59
C GLU A 198 0.58 -8.70 -26.53
N ARG A 199 1.69 -7.95 -26.43
CA ARG A 199 2.89 -8.24 -27.24
C ARG A 199 3.50 -9.59 -26.87
N PHE A 200 3.65 -9.88 -25.58
CA PHE A 200 4.13 -11.19 -25.11
C PHE A 200 3.25 -12.34 -25.59
N LYS A 201 1.94 -12.15 -25.56
CA LYS A 201 0.97 -13.13 -26.07
C LYS A 201 1.09 -13.33 -27.57
N ASN A 202 1.19 -12.26 -28.35
CA ASN A 202 1.27 -12.33 -29.81
C ASN A 202 2.60 -12.91 -30.31
N ILE A 203 3.71 -12.51 -29.71
CA ILE A 203 5.05 -12.89 -30.17
C ILE A 203 5.47 -14.27 -29.66
N ALA A 204 5.02 -14.66 -28.47
CA ALA A 204 5.56 -15.83 -27.78
C ALA A 204 4.51 -16.71 -27.09
N GLY A 205 3.22 -16.40 -27.20
CA GLY A 205 2.16 -17.12 -26.49
C GLY A 205 2.31 -17.04 -24.96
N ILE A 206 2.99 -16.02 -24.45
CA ILE A 206 3.24 -15.84 -23.02
C ILE A 206 2.06 -15.07 -22.42
N ASP A 207 1.28 -15.75 -21.57
CA ASP A 207 0.36 -15.09 -20.67
C ASP A 207 1.13 -14.59 -19.44
N VAL A 208 1.27 -13.27 -19.32
CA VAL A 208 1.97 -12.64 -18.19
C VAL A 208 1.30 -12.96 -16.85
N ASN A 209 -0.02 -13.19 -16.82
CA ASN A 209 -0.79 -13.53 -15.63
C ASN A 209 -0.69 -15.02 -15.26
N ASN A 210 0.06 -15.82 -16.03
CA ASN A 210 0.33 -17.19 -15.66
C ASN A 210 1.29 -17.22 -14.44
N PRO A 211 0.89 -17.85 -13.32
CA PRO A 211 1.71 -17.87 -12.11
C PRO A 211 3.10 -18.50 -12.26
N GLN A 212 3.35 -19.26 -13.33
CA GLN A 212 4.69 -19.77 -13.65
C GLN A 212 5.73 -18.65 -13.92
N TYR A 213 5.28 -17.44 -14.20
CA TYR A 213 6.13 -16.27 -14.45
C TYR A 213 6.15 -15.30 -13.26
N TYR A 214 5.61 -15.68 -12.10
CA TYR A 214 5.67 -14.84 -10.91
C TYR A 214 7.00 -15.00 -10.17
N TYR A 215 7.44 -13.90 -9.57
CA TYR A 215 8.67 -13.82 -8.78
C TYR A 215 8.39 -13.24 -7.40
N ASN A 216 9.17 -13.70 -6.42
CA ASN A 216 9.10 -13.21 -5.05
C ASN A 216 10.01 -12.00 -4.92
N LEU A 217 9.44 -10.88 -4.49
CA LEU A 217 10.27 -9.74 -4.16
C LEU A 217 10.40 -9.56 -2.64
N PRO A 218 11.63 -9.39 -2.11
CA PRO A 218 11.83 -8.98 -0.73
C PRO A 218 11.42 -7.53 -0.53
N LYS A 219 10.75 -7.25 0.59
CA LYS A 219 10.25 -5.92 0.98
C LYS A 219 11.27 -4.77 0.85
N GLU A 220 12.54 -5.06 1.09
CA GLU A 220 13.67 -4.12 1.02
C GLU A 220 14.02 -3.67 -0.41
N LYS A 221 13.70 -4.49 -1.43
CA LYS A 221 14.00 -4.20 -2.85
C LYS A 221 12.93 -3.38 -3.55
N HIS A 222 11.78 -3.19 -2.91
CA HIS A 222 10.68 -2.35 -3.40
C HIS A 222 11.10 -0.89 -3.67
N THR A 223 12.07 -0.35 -2.93
CA THR A 223 12.44 1.08 -3.06
C THR A 223 13.75 1.34 -3.80
N LYS A 224 14.51 0.30 -4.14
CA LYS A 224 15.93 0.44 -4.53
C LYS A 224 16.33 -0.27 -5.83
N SER A 225 15.52 -1.17 -6.38
CA SER A 225 15.95 -2.03 -7.52
C SER A 225 15.02 -1.95 -8.73
N PRO A 226 15.55 -1.86 -9.98
CA PRO A 226 14.79 -1.89 -11.23
C PRO A 226 13.81 -3.07 -11.30
N GLY A 227 12.54 -2.79 -11.62
CA GLY A 227 11.54 -3.81 -11.99
C GLY A 227 10.29 -3.96 -11.13
N ILE A 228 10.07 -3.15 -10.08
CA ILE A 228 9.21 -3.65 -8.99
C ILE A 228 8.13 -2.68 -8.45
N HIS A 229 7.91 -1.54 -9.09
CA HIS A 229 6.66 -0.78 -8.89
C HIS A 229 6.24 -0.13 -10.17
N THR A 230 4.92 -0.01 -10.32
CA THR A 230 4.11 0.77 -11.28
C THR A 230 4.84 1.30 -12.51
N ASN A 231 4.21 1.18 -13.68
CA ASN A 231 4.70 1.75 -14.94
C ASN A 231 5.06 3.27 -14.84
N SER A 232 4.66 3.94 -13.75
CA SER A 232 4.98 5.34 -13.40
C SER A 232 6.25 5.57 -12.57
N SER A 233 6.84 4.57 -11.90
CA SER A 233 8.09 4.78 -11.14
C SER A 233 9.29 4.83 -12.09
N ARG A 234 10.31 5.66 -11.84
CA ARG A 234 11.56 5.69 -12.65
C ARG A 234 12.15 4.29 -12.85
N THR A 235 12.03 3.48 -11.80
CA THR A 235 12.47 2.10 -11.68
C THR A 235 11.63 1.13 -12.54
N GLY A 236 10.32 1.32 -12.60
CA GLY A 236 9.38 0.60 -13.48
C GLY A 236 9.48 1.04 -14.93
N GLN A 237 9.62 2.34 -15.20
CA GLN A 237 9.89 2.90 -16.53
C GLN A 237 11.18 2.34 -17.12
N ASN A 238 12.25 2.22 -16.33
CA ASN A 238 13.50 1.61 -16.78
C ASN A 238 13.35 0.11 -17.11
N TRP A 239 12.53 -0.60 -16.34
CA TRP A 239 12.20 -2.00 -16.59
C TRP A 239 11.37 -2.17 -17.87
N ASN A 240 10.34 -1.35 -18.05
CA ASN A 240 9.51 -1.35 -19.24
C ASN A 240 10.31 -0.90 -20.46
N LYS A 241 11.23 0.06 -20.33
CA LYS A 241 12.15 0.44 -21.40
C LYS A 241 13.09 -0.71 -21.79
N THR A 242 13.60 -1.44 -20.80
CA THR A 242 14.47 -2.61 -21.03
C THR A 242 13.72 -3.70 -21.78
N TRP A 243 12.51 -4.05 -21.32
CA TRP A 243 11.66 -5.04 -22.00
C TRP A 243 11.16 -4.58 -23.36
N GLY A 244 10.85 -3.29 -23.53
CA GLY A 244 10.52 -2.72 -24.83
C GLY A 244 11.66 -2.90 -25.83
N GLY A 245 12.91 -2.64 -25.41
CA GLY A 245 14.08 -2.90 -26.24
C GLY A 245 14.28 -4.39 -26.57
N ILE A 246 14.08 -5.29 -25.60
CA ILE A 246 14.15 -6.74 -25.81
C ILE A 246 13.07 -7.21 -26.80
N LEU A 247 11.83 -6.75 -26.63
CA LEU A 247 10.71 -7.12 -27.52
C LEU A 247 10.96 -6.65 -28.94
N ASN A 248 11.44 -5.41 -29.13
CA ASN A 248 11.80 -4.89 -30.44
C ASN A 248 12.88 -5.76 -31.12
N GLN A 249 13.86 -6.24 -30.36
CA GLN A 249 14.89 -7.15 -30.87
C GLN A 249 14.31 -8.51 -31.28
N VAL A 250 13.45 -9.11 -30.44
CA VAL A 250 12.84 -10.42 -30.73
C VAL A 250 11.89 -10.34 -31.92
N GLU A 251 11.11 -9.27 -32.05
CA GLU A 251 10.24 -9.03 -33.22
C GLU A 251 11.06 -8.89 -34.51
N ALA A 252 12.20 -8.17 -34.45
CA ALA A 252 13.08 -7.99 -35.60
C ALA A 252 13.75 -9.30 -36.07
N MET A 253 13.85 -10.31 -35.20
CA MET A 253 14.40 -11.62 -35.55
C MET A 253 13.41 -12.49 -36.35
N ASN A 254 12.11 -12.12 -36.39
CA ASN A 254 11.04 -12.82 -37.12
C ASN A 254 11.02 -14.34 -36.86
N LEU A 255 11.13 -14.72 -35.59
CA LEU A 255 11.21 -16.10 -35.15
C LEU A 255 9.82 -16.72 -34.98
N SER A 256 9.77 -18.05 -34.86
CA SER A 256 8.54 -18.72 -34.42
C SER A 256 8.19 -18.36 -32.97
N GLN A 257 6.91 -18.49 -32.60
CA GLN A 257 6.48 -18.22 -31.22
C GLN A 257 7.23 -19.06 -30.18
N ALA A 258 7.62 -20.29 -30.53
CA ALA A 258 8.38 -21.17 -29.65
C ALA A 258 9.79 -20.65 -29.38
N GLU A 259 10.50 -20.22 -30.42
CA GLU A 259 11.85 -19.65 -30.31
C GLU A 259 11.82 -18.29 -29.60
N SER A 260 10.86 -17.43 -29.93
CA SER A 260 10.65 -16.16 -29.22
C SER A 260 10.36 -16.39 -27.73
N LYS A 261 9.54 -17.38 -27.39
CA LYS A 261 9.26 -17.75 -26.00
C LYS A 261 10.51 -18.18 -25.26
N GLU A 262 11.34 -19.01 -25.88
CA GLU A 262 12.59 -19.47 -25.28
C GLU A 262 13.53 -18.30 -24.96
N ILE A 263 13.74 -17.40 -25.92
CA ILE A 263 14.60 -16.22 -25.74
C ILE A 263 14.08 -15.33 -24.60
N LEU A 264 12.79 -15.04 -24.59
CA LEU A 264 12.18 -14.16 -23.59
C LEU A 264 12.24 -14.77 -22.18
N GLU A 265 12.00 -16.08 -22.06
CA GLU A 265 12.15 -16.79 -20.79
C GLU A 265 13.60 -16.85 -20.31
N GLN A 266 14.56 -17.11 -21.21
CA GLN A 266 16.00 -17.07 -20.87
C GLN A 266 16.39 -15.67 -20.39
N ARG A 267 15.91 -14.62 -21.05
CA ARG A 267 16.19 -13.23 -20.68
C ARG A 267 15.59 -12.88 -19.32
N LEU A 268 14.36 -13.30 -19.05
CA LEU A 268 13.72 -13.14 -17.74
C LEU A 268 14.53 -13.82 -16.63
N ARG A 269 14.98 -15.06 -16.85
CA ARG A 269 15.83 -15.79 -15.89
C ARG A 269 17.16 -15.08 -15.65
N ALA A 270 17.80 -14.56 -16.70
CA ALA A 270 19.06 -13.83 -16.58
C ALA A 270 18.92 -12.53 -15.77
N LEU A 271 17.85 -11.76 -16.03
CA LEU A 271 17.53 -10.55 -15.28
C LEU A 271 17.24 -10.85 -13.80
N ALA A 272 16.42 -11.86 -13.52
CA ALA A 272 16.13 -12.28 -12.15
C ALA A 272 17.38 -12.74 -11.38
N ARG A 273 18.31 -13.46 -12.04
CA ARG A 273 19.59 -13.87 -11.45
C ARG A 273 20.49 -12.68 -11.12
N LYS A 274 20.62 -11.72 -12.05
CA LYS A 274 21.41 -10.50 -11.86
C LYS A 274 20.94 -9.74 -10.62
N GLU A 275 19.62 -9.66 -10.44
CA GLU A 275 19.01 -8.97 -9.31
C GLU A 275 18.85 -9.83 -8.06
N ARG A 276 19.32 -11.08 -8.05
CA ARG A 276 19.15 -12.05 -6.94
C ARG A 276 17.69 -12.14 -6.48
N ILE A 277 16.76 -12.26 -7.43
CA ILE A 277 15.33 -12.41 -7.18
C ILE A 277 14.98 -13.90 -7.26
N GLY A 278 14.41 -14.43 -6.17
CA GLY A 278 14.01 -15.82 -6.07
C GLY A 278 12.72 -16.09 -6.85
N LYS A 279 12.70 -17.14 -7.67
CA LYS A 279 11.48 -17.66 -8.26
C LYS A 279 10.84 -18.67 -7.30
N HIS A 280 9.54 -18.53 -7.03
CA HIS A 280 8.77 -19.62 -6.44
C HIS A 280 8.09 -20.38 -7.60
N ASN A 281 8.54 -21.61 -7.87
CA ASN A 281 8.12 -22.32 -9.07
C ASN A 281 6.71 -22.88 -8.93
N ALA A 282 5.71 -22.16 -9.45
CA ALA A 282 4.30 -22.54 -9.41
C ALA A 282 4.04 -23.97 -9.91
N THR A 283 4.72 -24.39 -10.99
CA THR A 283 4.54 -25.73 -11.57
C THR A 283 5.09 -26.83 -10.65
N ALA A 284 6.22 -26.58 -9.98
CA ALA A 284 6.78 -27.50 -9.00
C ALA A 284 5.89 -27.61 -7.75
N VAL A 285 5.37 -26.48 -7.24
CA VAL A 285 4.47 -26.47 -6.08
C VAL A 285 3.15 -27.20 -6.39
N LYS A 286 2.59 -26.98 -7.58
CA LYS A 286 1.39 -27.68 -8.05
C LYS A 286 1.61 -29.19 -8.18
N GLY A 287 2.76 -29.62 -8.71
CA GLY A 287 3.07 -31.03 -8.93
C GLY A 287 3.44 -31.81 -7.67
N ALA A 288 3.91 -31.13 -6.62
CA ALA A 288 4.39 -31.77 -5.39
C ALA A 288 3.30 -31.98 -4.31
N ASN A 289 2.01 -31.75 -4.62
CA ASN A 289 0.89 -31.91 -3.67
C ASN A 289 1.08 -31.20 -2.31
N PHE A 290 1.91 -30.15 -2.23
CA PHE A 290 2.13 -29.38 -1.00
C PHE A 290 0.84 -28.80 -0.40
N CYS A 291 -0.22 -28.67 -1.21
CA CYS A 291 -1.51 -28.14 -0.79
C CYS A 291 -2.50 -29.20 -0.25
N GLN A 292 -2.17 -30.49 -0.16
CA GLN A 292 -3.09 -31.54 0.36
C GLN A 292 -3.05 -31.72 1.89
N LEU A 293 -2.26 -30.92 2.62
CA LEU A 293 -2.07 -31.04 4.08
C LEU A 293 -2.50 -29.80 4.88
N GLN A 294 -3.29 -28.89 4.30
CA GLN A 294 -3.92 -27.74 4.97
C GLN A 294 -5.39 -27.65 4.63
#